data_AF-A0A4U6D5Y3-F1
#
_entry.id   AF-A0A4U6D5Y3-F1
#
_cell.length_a   1.000
_cell.length_b   1.000
_cell.length_c   1.000
_cell.angle_alpha   90.00
_cell.angle_beta   90.00
_cell.angle_gamma   90.00
#
_symmetry.space_group_name_H-M   'P 1'
#
loop_
_entity.id
_entity.type
_entity.pdbx_description
1 polymer ?
#
loop_
_entity_poly.entity_id
_entity_poly.type
_entity_poly.pdbx_seq_one_letter_code
_entity_poly.pdbx_strand_id
1 'polypeptide(L)'
;MKFKSFLIWVAFPLLVLLAYWKITVSNRIGMKLTDCKDGSIEAIQELNKQLIRNFLNREFYQVSAFTDFGPCYLANYNKKYELLRVAIDPPSGWSGLYKATPQQLQEIVDRKLNDDQIRQYLEAFPNGNYPEDLD
;
A
#
# COMPACT_ATOMS: atom_id res chain seq x y z
N MET A 1 42.81 4.93 -27.79
CA MET A 1 42.10 5.22 -26.51
C MET A 1 40.66 5.75 -26.70
N LYS A 2 39.84 5.22 -27.64
CA LYS A 2 38.47 5.73 -27.88
C LYS A 2 37.34 4.87 -27.26
N PHE A 3 37.66 3.66 -26.82
CA PHE A 3 36.66 2.69 -26.34
C PHE A 3 36.11 3.00 -24.94
N LYS A 4 36.92 3.62 -24.07
CA LYS A 4 36.53 3.96 -22.69
C LYS A 4 35.47 5.06 -22.63
N SER A 5 35.52 6.04 -23.53
CA SER A 5 34.54 7.12 -23.59
C SER A 5 33.17 6.62 -24.05
N PHE A 6 33.12 5.69 -25.01
CA PHE A 6 31.86 5.11 -25.51
C PHE A 6 31.12 4.32 -24.42
N LEU A 7 31.84 3.54 -23.62
CA LEU A 7 31.26 2.78 -22.50
C LEU A 7 30.61 3.69 -21.44
N ILE A 8 31.21 4.84 -21.13
CA ILE A 8 30.63 5.80 -20.17
C ILE A 8 29.35 6.43 -20.73
N TRP A 9 29.36 6.80 -22.01
CA TRP A 9 28.20 7.39 -22.68
C TRP A 9 27.02 6.43 -22.84
N VAL A 10 27.26 5.11 -22.84
CA VAL A 10 26.19 4.10 -22.88
C VAL A 10 25.76 3.67 -21.47
N ALA A 11 26.71 3.54 -20.53
CA ALA A 11 26.41 3.11 -19.16
C ALA A 11 25.66 4.17 -18.35
N PHE A 12 25.95 5.46 -18.55
CA PHE A 12 25.30 6.54 -17.80
C PHE A 12 23.79 6.65 -18.11
N PRO A 13 23.32 6.69 -19.37
CA PRO A 13 21.89 6.64 -19.69
C PRO A 13 21.22 5.37 -19.19
N LEU A 14 21.92 4.22 -19.24
CA LEU A 14 21.38 2.95 -18.76
C LEU A 14 21.18 2.97 -17.24
N LEU A 15 22.12 3.55 -16.48
CA LEU A 15 22.01 3.75 -15.04
C LEU A 15 20.90 4.74 -14.68
N VAL A 16 20.74 5.82 -15.46
CA VAL A 16 19.63 6.77 -15.31
C VAL A 16 18.29 6.10 -15.61
N LEU A 17 18.21 5.28 -16.65
CA LEU A 17 17.02 4.50 -17.01
C LEU A 17 16.69 3.45 -15.94
N LEU A 18 17.68 2.74 -15.40
CA LEU A 18 17.49 1.79 -14.30
C LEU A 18 17.05 2.49 -13.01
N ALA A 19 17.61 3.67 -12.71
CA ALA A 19 17.17 4.49 -11.59
C ALA A 19 15.73 4.99 -11.79
N TYR A 20 15.39 5.45 -13.00
CA TYR A 20 14.05 5.88 -13.37
C TYR A 20 13.04 4.72 -13.32
N TRP A 21 13.41 3.54 -13.79
CA TRP A 21 12.56 2.36 -13.76
C TRP A 21 12.32 1.88 -12.32
N LYS A 22 13.35 1.96 -11.46
CA LYS A 22 13.21 1.71 -10.01
C LYS A 22 12.32 2.76 -9.31
N ILE A 23 12.22 3.98 -9.85
CA ILE A 23 11.27 5.01 -9.40
C ILE A 23 9.83 4.70 -9.84
N THR A 24 9.64 3.86 -10.87
CA THR A 24 8.33 3.50 -11.44
C THR A 24 7.77 2.20 -10.85
N VAL A 25 8.12 1.86 -9.60
CA VAL A 25 7.42 0.81 -8.86
C VAL A 25 6.08 1.39 -8.40
N SER A 26 4.99 0.76 -8.85
CA SER A 26 3.62 1.17 -8.55
C SER A 26 3.36 1.23 -7.05
N ASN A 27 2.70 2.29 -6.58
CA ASN A 27 2.19 2.41 -5.20
C ASN A 27 1.00 1.48 -4.94
N ARG A 28 0.50 0.81 -5.98
CA ARG A 28 -0.61 -0.14 -5.95
C ARG A 28 -0.06 -1.54 -6.22
N ILE A 29 -0.28 -2.45 -5.28
CA ILE A 29 0.03 -3.88 -5.44
C ILE A 29 -1.26 -4.68 -5.51
N GLY A 30 -1.34 -5.56 -6.50
CA GLY A 30 -2.34 -6.62 -6.55
C GLY A 30 -1.82 -7.88 -5.85
N MET A 31 -2.63 -8.48 -4.99
CA MET A 31 -2.34 -9.73 -4.31
C MET A 31 -3.43 -10.75 -4.59
N LYS A 32 -3.03 -11.97 -5.00
CA LYS A 32 -3.96 -13.08 -5.17
C LYS A 32 -4.09 -13.86 -3.87
N LEU A 33 -5.31 -14.05 -3.39
CA LEU A 33 -5.66 -14.86 -2.24
C LEU A 33 -6.26 -16.20 -2.69
N THR A 34 -6.13 -17.23 -1.85
CA THR A 34 -6.82 -18.52 -2.05
C THR A 34 -8.30 -18.44 -1.70
N ASP A 35 -8.64 -17.68 -0.64
CA ASP A 35 -9.99 -17.40 -0.17
C ASP A 35 -10.04 -15.94 0.32
N CYS A 36 -11.22 -15.32 0.32
CA CYS A 36 -11.41 -14.02 0.96
C CYS A 36 -11.39 -14.14 2.51
N LYS A 37 -11.46 -15.33 3.08
CA LYS A 37 -11.36 -15.48 4.54
C LYS A 37 -9.97 -15.02 5.04
N ASP A 38 -9.96 -14.15 6.05
CA ASP A 38 -8.75 -13.54 6.68
C ASP A 38 -7.87 -12.66 5.75
N GLY A 39 -8.33 -12.37 4.53
CA GLY A 39 -7.58 -11.60 3.53
C GLY A 39 -7.31 -10.14 3.91
N SER A 40 -8.05 -9.57 4.86
CA SER A 40 -7.83 -8.20 5.35
C SER A 40 -6.48 -8.05 6.07
N ILE A 41 -6.10 -9.01 6.90
CA ILE A 41 -4.82 -8.99 7.63
C ILE A 41 -3.65 -9.15 6.65
N GLU A 42 -3.76 -10.04 5.66
CA GLU A 42 -2.72 -10.22 4.65
C GLU A 42 -2.54 -8.95 3.81
N ALA A 43 -3.63 -8.29 3.44
CA ALA A 43 -3.60 -7.00 2.72
C ALA A 43 -2.90 -5.91 3.54
N ILE A 44 -3.24 -5.77 4.82
CA ILE A 44 -2.61 -4.79 5.74
C ILE A 44 -1.14 -5.14 5.99
N GLN A 45 -0.80 -6.43 6.08
CA GLN A 45 0.59 -6.87 6.23
C GLN A 45 1.42 -6.48 5.02
N GLU A 46 0.91 -6.67 3.80
CA GLU A 46 1.63 -6.27 2.60
C GLU A 46 1.74 -4.75 2.47
N LEU A 47 0.70 -4.02 2.87
CA LEU A 47 0.71 -2.56 2.96
C LEU A 47 1.79 -2.05 3.92
N ASN A 48 1.91 -2.67 5.11
CA ASN A 48 2.91 -2.35 6.10
C ASN A 48 4.34 -2.69 5.62
N LYS A 49 4.54 -3.81 4.94
CA LYS A 49 5.82 -4.13 4.29
C LYS A 49 6.21 -3.05 3.28
N GLN A 50 5.26 -2.56 2.48
CA GLN A 50 5.53 -1.48 1.53
C GLN A 50 5.92 -0.18 2.23
N LEU A 51 5.28 0.16 3.34
CA LEU A 51 5.61 1.34 4.13
C LEU A 51 7.03 1.27 4.70
N ILE A 52 7.44 0.12 5.21
CA ILE A 52 8.77 -0.08 5.82
C ILE A 52 9.87 -0.18 4.76
N ARG A 53 9.61 -0.89 3.65
CA ARG A 53 10.62 -1.17 2.61
C ARG A 53 10.91 0.02 1.70
N ASN A 54 10.02 1.01 1.59
CA ASN A 54 10.13 1.99 0.51
C ASN A 54 11.16 3.10 0.77
N PHE A 55 12.26 3.02 0.01
CA PHE A 55 13.29 4.03 -0.21
C PHE A 55 12.74 5.37 -0.76
N LEU A 56 11.56 5.39 -1.37
CA LEU A 56 11.02 6.53 -2.14
C LEU A 56 10.07 7.46 -1.35
N ASN A 57 9.85 7.23 -0.05
CA ASN A 57 9.01 8.08 0.83
C ASN A 57 7.71 8.60 0.17
N ARG A 58 6.88 7.70 -0.37
CA ARG A 58 5.66 8.06 -1.11
C ARG A 58 4.55 8.45 -0.13
N GLU A 59 3.66 9.35 -0.53
CA GLU A 59 2.55 9.77 0.32
C GLU A 59 1.43 8.73 0.44
N PHE A 60 1.31 7.82 -0.53
CA PHE A 60 0.18 6.89 -0.66
C PHE A 60 0.64 5.47 -1.02
N TYR A 61 -0.01 4.46 -0.42
CA TYR A 61 0.20 3.04 -0.68
C TYR A 61 -1.13 2.30 -0.72
N GLN A 62 -1.29 1.38 -1.66
CA GLN A 62 -2.50 0.58 -1.81
C GLN A 62 -2.17 -0.88 -2.06
N VAL A 63 -2.96 -1.75 -1.47
CA VAL A 63 -3.00 -3.19 -1.72
C VAL A 63 -4.43 -3.57 -2.08
N SER A 64 -4.58 -4.22 -3.22
CA SER A 64 -5.84 -4.79 -3.68
C SER A 64 -5.72 -6.31 -3.66
N ALA A 65 -6.51 -6.97 -2.81
CA ALA A 65 -6.51 -8.42 -2.68
C ALA A 65 -7.72 -9.03 -3.41
N PHE A 66 -7.48 -10.06 -4.20
CA PHE A 66 -8.48 -10.69 -5.07
C PHE A 66 -8.35 -12.22 -5.05
N THR A 67 -9.46 -12.92 -5.22
CA THR A 67 -9.48 -14.37 -5.53
C THR A 67 -9.75 -14.57 -7.02
N ASP A 68 -9.82 -15.82 -7.47
CA ASP A 68 -10.28 -16.15 -8.83
C ASP A 68 -11.73 -15.73 -9.11
N PHE A 69 -12.51 -15.43 -8.06
CA PHE A 69 -13.91 -15.00 -8.16
C PHE A 69 -14.09 -13.47 -8.17
N GLY A 70 -13.05 -12.69 -7.85
CA GLY A 70 -13.12 -11.23 -7.86
C GLY A 70 -12.36 -10.55 -6.72
N PRO A 71 -12.48 -9.22 -6.60
CA PRO A 71 -11.86 -8.45 -5.53
C PRO A 71 -12.49 -8.78 -4.17
N CYS A 72 -11.65 -9.02 -3.16
CA CYS A 72 -12.09 -9.31 -1.79
C CYS A 72 -11.83 -8.13 -0.85
N TYR A 73 -10.66 -7.50 -0.96
CA TYR A 73 -10.24 -6.43 -0.05
C TYR A 73 -9.46 -5.33 -0.77
N LEU A 74 -9.58 -4.12 -0.24
CA LEU A 74 -8.70 -3.01 -0.58
C LEU A 74 -8.22 -2.38 0.72
N ALA A 75 -6.90 -2.37 0.91
CA ALA A 75 -6.25 -1.68 2.00
C ALA A 75 -5.43 -0.53 1.44
N ASN A 76 -5.66 0.67 1.95
CA ASN A 76 -5.02 1.87 1.48
C ASN A 76 -4.49 2.70 2.64
N TYR A 77 -3.30 3.26 2.49
CA TYR A 77 -2.69 4.11 3.50
C TYR A 77 -2.14 5.39 2.90
N ASN A 78 -2.57 6.53 3.45
CA ASN A 78 -2.03 7.85 3.15
C ASN A 78 -1.18 8.33 4.33
N LYS A 79 0.13 8.46 4.11
CA LYS A 79 1.11 8.88 5.12
C LYS A 79 0.90 10.31 5.59
N LYS A 80 0.49 11.22 4.70
CA LYS A 80 0.34 12.65 5.02
C LYS A 80 -0.75 12.87 6.05
N TYR A 81 -1.82 12.07 5.97
CA TYR A 81 -2.97 12.17 6.86
C TYR A 81 -3.00 11.09 7.94
N GLU A 82 -2.03 10.17 7.94
CA GLU A 82 -2.04 8.97 8.80
C GLU A 82 -3.38 8.23 8.69
N LEU A 83 -3.85 8.04 7.47
CA LEU A 83 -5.18 7.52 7.17
C LEU A 83 -5.06 6.11 6.60
N LEU A 84 -5.73 5.16 7.27
CA LEU A 84 -5.94 3.80 6.80
C LEU A 84 -7.39 3.65 6.32
N ARG A 85 -7.56 3.30 5.05
CA ARG A 85 -8.83 2.85 4.48
C ARG A 85 -8.78 1.34 4.32
N VAL A 86 -9.81 0.66 4.82
CA VAL A 86 -10.01 -0.79 4.64
C VAL A 86 -11.39 -1.00 4.05
N ALA A 87 -11.48 -1.56 2.85
CA ALA A 87 -12.73 -1.96 2.23
C ALA A 87 -12.82 -3.48 2.19
N ILE A 88 -13.88 -4.02 2.78
CA ILE A 88 -14.26 -5.44 2.73
C ILE A 88 -15.34 -5.52 1.66
N ASP A 89 -15.11 -6.35 0.63
CA ASP A 89 -15.91 -6.36 -0.59
C ASP A 89 -15.99 -4.96 -1.25
N PRO A 90 -14.90 -4.47 -1.86
CA PRO A 90 -14.86 -3.15 -2.51
C PRO A 90 -16.04 -2.86 -3.46
N PRO A 91 -16.57 -3.84 -4.22
CA PRO A 91 -17.81 -3.68 -5.00
C PRO A 91 -19.04 -3.27 -4.17
N SER A 92 -19.15 -3.70 -2.92
CA SER A 92 -20.31 -3.41 -2.04
C SER A 92 -20.31 -1.98 -1.49
N GLY A 93 -19.19 -1.26 -1.60
CA GLY A 93 -19.03 0.11 -1.10
C GLY A 93 -18.80 0.22 0.42
N TRP A 94 -18.73 -0.90 1.16
CA TRP A 94 -18.40 -0.84 2.58
C TRP A 94 -16.90 -0.57 2.77
N SER A 95 -16.56 0.54 3.44
CA SER A 95 -15.19 0.83 3.84
C SER A 95 -15.10 1.50 5.20
N GLY A 96 -14.15 1.05 6.02
CA GLY A 96 -13.74 1.71 7.25
C GLY A 96 -12.60 2.68 6.97
N LEU A 97 -12.67 3.85 7.60
CA LEU A 97 -11.67 4.92 7.52
C LEU A 97 -11.17 5.21 8.93
N TYR A 98 -9.86 5.07 9.12
CA TYR A 98 -9.26 5.09 10.43
C TYR A 98 -8.03 5.98 10.44
N LYS A 99 -7.82 6.68 11.55
CA LYS A 99 -6.53 7.30 11.84
C LYS A 99 -5.58 6.22 12.36
N ALA A 100 -4.47 6.01 11.69
CA ALA A 100 -3.48 5.00 12.01
C ALA A 100 -2.08 5.55 11.80
N THR A 101 -1.26 5.55 12.84
CA THR A 101 0.19 5.80 12.72
C THR A 101 0.90 4.58 12.13
N PRO A 102 2.13 4.71 11.60
CA PRO A 102 2.92 3.57 11.16
C PRO A 102 3.17 2.52 12.27
N GLN A 103 3.30 2.94 13.53
CA GLN A 103 3.43 2.01 14.66
C GLN A 103 2.14 1.23 14.89
N GLN A 104 0.98 1.88 14.83
CA GLN A 104 -0.31 1.20 14.97
C GLN A 104 -0.56 0.20 13.83
N LEU A 105 -0.13 0.51 12.60
CA LEU A 105 -0.17 -0.46 11.50
C LEU A 105 0.70 -1.69 11.78
N GLN A 106 1.91 -1.49 12.32
CA GLN A 106 2.78 -2.59 12.73
C GLN A 106 2.12 -3.42 13.84
N GLU A 107 1.51 -2.79 14.84
CA GLU A 107 0.79 -3.50 15.92
C GLU A 107 -0.39 -4.32 15.41
N ILE A 108 -1.15 -3.83 14.44
CA ILE A 108 -2.24 -4.57 13.79
C ILE A 108 -1.72 -5.87 13.17
N VAL A 109 -0.59 -5.78 12.46
CA VAL A 109 0.07 -6.93 11.83
C VAL A 109 0.61 -7.91 12.86
N ASP A 110 1.31 -7.41 13.88
CA ASP A 110 1.95 -8.24 14.91
C ASP A 110 0.92 -8.99 15.75
N ARG A 111 -0.19 -8.32 16.09
CA ARG A 111 -1.28 -8.89 16.89
C ARG A 111 -2.32 -9.62 16.05
N LYS A 112 -2.22 -9.54 14.71
CA LYS A 112 -3.18 -10.10 13.75
C LYS A 112 -4.62 -9.67 14.09
N LEU A 113 -4.83 -8.37 14.29
CA LEU A 113 -6.15 -7.85 14.61
C LEU A 113 -7.09 -8.03 13.41
N ASN A 114 -8.26 -8.63 13.65
CA ASN A 114 -9.31 -8.72 12.64
C ASN A 114 -10.05 -7.37 12.48
N ASP A 115 -10.97 -7.29 11.51
CA ASP A 115 -11.62 -6.03 11.14
C ASP A 115 -12.41 -5.38 12.29
N ASP A 116 -13.11 -6.19 13.10
CA ASP A 116 -13.83 -5.69 14.28
C ASP A 116 -12.87 -5.15 15.35
N GLN A 117 -11.75 -5.85 15.57
CA GLN A 117 -10.71 -5.41 16.50
C GLN A 117 -10.01 -4.15 16.01
N ILE A 118 -9.75 -4.02 14.70
CA ILE A 118 -9.21 -2.81 14.08
C ILE A 118 -10.17 -1.64 14.31
N ARG A 119 -11.48 -1.85 14.09
CA ARG A 119 -12.51 -0.83 14.31
C ARG A 119 -12.58 -0.36 15.75
N GLN A 120 -12.33 -1.23 16.72
CA GLN A 120 -12.31 -0.88 18.14
C GLN A 120 -10.98 -0.26 18.58
N TYR A 121 -9.88 -0.67 17.96
CA TYR A 121 -8.53 -0.25 18.31
C TYR A 121 -8.15 1.11 17.73
N LEU A 122 -8.57 1.40 16.50
CA LEU A 122 -8.28 2.65 15.82
C LEU A 122 -9.40 3.67 16.00
N GLU A 123 -9.01 4.94 16.07
CA GLU A 123 -9.95 6.04 16.03
C GLU A 123 -10.52 6.18 14.61
N ALA A 124 -11.84 6.32 14.50
CA ALA A 124 -12.48 6.64 13.23
C ALA A 124 -11.95 7.97 12.70
N PHE A 125 -11.60 8.02 11.41
CA PHE A 125 -11.13 9.27 10.82
C PHE A 125 -12.30 10.28 10.76
N PRO A 126 -12.16 11.51 11.28
CA PRO A 126 -13.27 12.46 11.36
C PRO A 126 -13.80 12.82 9.97
N ASN A 127 -15.13 12.74 9.81
CA ASN A 127 -15.83 13.11 8.57
C ASN A 127 -15.70 14.62 8.29
N GLY A 128 -15.09 15.00 7.18
CA GLY A 128 -15.19 16.36 6.64
C GLY A 128 -13.95 16.80 5.85
N ASN A 129 -14.01 16.64 4.54
CA ASN A 129 -12.96 16.89 3.54
C ASN A 129 -11.95 15.74 3.40
N TYR A 130 -12.42 14.69 2.73
CA TYR A 130 -11.52 13.71 2.14
C TYR A 130 -10.63 14.41 1.10
N PRO A 131 -9.32 14.17 1.13
CA PRO A 131 -8.47 14.49 0.00
C PRO A 131 -8.95 13.65 -1.21
N GLU A 132 -9.34 14.29 -2.32
CA GLU A 132 -9.75 13.60 -3.57
C GLU A 132 -8.62 12.71 -4.14
N ASP A 133 -7.41 12.84 -3.61
CA ASP A 133 -6.21 12.04 -3.88
C ASP A 133 -6.22 10.62 -3.25
N LEU A 134 -7.33 10.17 -2.66
CA LEU A 134 -7.46 8.81 -2.12
C LEU A 134 -7.97 7.74 -3.12
N ASP A 135 -8.30 8.12 -4.36
CA ASP A 135 -8.79 7.22 -5.44
C ASP A 135 -7.71 6.77 -6.46
#